data_AF-A0A9P4ISH1-F1
#
_entry.id   AF-A0A9P4ISH1-F1
#
_cell.length_a   1.000
_cell.length_b   1.000
_cell.length_c   1.000
_cell.angle_alpha   90.00
_cell.angle_beta   90.00
_cell.angle_gamma   90.00
#
_symmetry.space_group_name_H-M   'P 1'
#
loop_
_entity.id
_entity.type
_entity.pdbx_description
1 polymer ?
#
loop_
_entity_poly.entity_id
_entity_poly.type
_entity_poly.pdbx_seq_one_letter_code
_entity_poly.pdbx_strand_id
1 'polypeptide(L)'
;MKTCINRAALSHLGGFLGSAERRACPRCAWLSGTVKSTHMPASSSRSFSQALRRDQAKVGSAPAAKESILPQTHYDYFTQTLGADAIPPSGPFGIDIRALRKEFLQLQAKAHPDLAPADRKRQAEALSARINEAYKTLQNPLLRAQYLLSLRGIDVAEDETAKVDDPELLMEVLETRETIEEAQEESDLDPLKETNDTRIQASVEVLDQAFKDDDMDKAKEEAVKLRYWVNIKESIDGWEKGKPVVLIH
;
A
#
# COMPACT_ATOMS: atom_id res chain seq x y z
N MET A 1 61.85 38.46 13.65
CA MET A 1 61.06 39.52 14.33
C MET A 1 59.85 38.82 14.95
N LYS A 2 59.90 38.44 16.24
CA LYS A 2 59.23 39.09 17.42
C LYS A 2 57.75 39.41 17.11
N THR A 3 56.72 38.83 17.72
CA THR A 3 56.31 38.74 19.16
C THR A 3 55.19 37.67 19.31
N CYS A 4 55.10 36.76 20.31
CA CYS A 4 54.67 36.89 21.74
C CYS A 4 53.36 37.69 21.93
N ILE A 5 52.34 37.43 22.77
CA ILE A 5 51.95 36.49 23.85
C ILE A 5 50.46 36.82 24.13
N ASN A 6 49.54 35.86 24.42
CA ASN A 6 48.82 35.85 25.72
C ASN A 6 48.00 34.58 26.00
N ARG A 7 47.98 34.24 27.29
CA ARG A 7 47.51 33.01 27.93
C ARG A 7 46.70 33.43 29.17
N ALA A 8 45.50 32.88 29.37
CA ALA A 8 44.79 32.73 30.66
C ALA A 8 43.56 31.84 30.36
N ALA A 9 43.29 30.65 30.91
CA ALA A 9 43.38 30.06 32.25
C ALA A 9 42.37 30.64 33.27
N LEU A 10 41.41 29.80 33.69
CA LEU A 10 40.75 29.63 35.01
C LEU A 10 39.43 28.86 34.76
N SER A 11 39.27 27.54 34.95
CA SER A 11 39.19 26.69 36.16
C SER A 11 38.06 27.02 37.15
N HIS A 12 37.05 26.14 37.23
CA HIS A 12 36.33 25.64 38.43
C HIS A 12 35.27 24.61 37.96
N LEU A 13 35.31 23.30 38.24
CA LEU A 13 35.25 22.50 39.49
C LEU A 13 33.85 21.88 39.72
N GLY A 14 33.82 20.55 39.78
CA GLY A 14 32.82 19.70 40.49
C GLY A 14 31.52 19.44 39.72
N GLY A 15 31.07 18.23 39.39
CA GLY A 15 31.30 16.90 39.99
C GLY A 15 30.21 16.61 41.01
N PHE A 16 29.20 15.80 40.68
CA PHE A 16 28.67 14.74 41.55
C PHE A 16 27.62 13.85 40.87
N LEU A 17 27.61 12.60 41.33
CA LEU A 17 26.77 11.47 40.95
C LEU A 17 25.28 11.66 41.27
N GLY A 18 24.42 10.85 40.63
CA GLY A 18 23.24 10.35 41.35
C GLY A 18 21.98 10.09 40.53
N SER A 19 21.76 8.80 40.27
CA SER A 19 20.52 8.09 40.57
C SER A 19 19.29 8.23 39.66
N ALA A 20 18.87 7.06 39.21
CA ALA A 20 17.57 6.73 38.66
C ALA A 20 16.42 7.10 39.60
N GLU A 21 15.28 7.52 39.06
CA GLU A 21 14.00 7.11 39.65
C GLU A 21 12.83 7.17 38.66
N ARG A 22 12.17 6.02 38.56
CA ARG A 22 10.89 5.80 37.88
C ARG A 22 9.81 6.54 38.65
N ARG A 23 9.01 7.37 37.98
CA ARG A 23 7.78 7.92 38.57
C ARG A 23 6.60 7.04 38.20
N ALA A 24 6.20 6.20 39.15
CA ALA A 24 4.88 5.60 39.23
C ALA A 24 3.90 6.63 39.83
N CYS A 25 2.71 6.69 39.24
CA CYS A 25 1.60 7.54 39.66
C CYS A 25 0.74 6.80 40.72
N PRO A 26 0.34 7.43 41.83
CA PRO A 26 -0.45 6.77 42.88
C PRO A 26 -1.93 7.18 42.82
N ARG A 27 -2.85 6.21 42.83
CA ARG A 27 -4.07 6.30 43.65
C ARG A 27 -4.81 4.96 43.80
N CYS A 28 -4.71 4.44 45.03
CA CYS A 28 -5.63 3.67 45.86
C CYS A 28 -6.82 2.96 45.16
N ALA A 29 -6.93 1.63 45.16
CA ALA A 29 -7.16 0.70 46.28
C ALA A 29 -8.61 0.70 46.83
N TRP A 30 -8.97 -0.42 47.49
CA TRP A 30 -10.24 -0.82 48.16
C TRP A 30 -10.95 -1.96 47.40
N LEU A 31 -10.53 -3.21 47.65
CA LEU A 31 -10.98 -4.18 48.69
C LEU A 31 -12.12 -5.07 48.14
N SER A 32 -11.82 -6.29 47.71
CA SER A 32 -11.71 -7.54 48.50
C SER A 32 -13.04 -8.04 49.06
N GLY A 33 -13.47 -9.22 48.59
CA GLY A 33 -14.61 -9.96 49.16
C GLY A 33 -14.87 -11.25 48.40
N THR A 34 -14.15 -12.30 48.74
CA THR A 34 -14.35 -13.69 48.31
C THR A 34 -15.56 -14.33 49.02
N VAL A 35 -16.17 -15.37 48.41
CA VAL A 35 -16.39 -16.73 48.96
C VAL A 35 -17.70 -17.43 48.48
N LYS A 36 -17.46 -18.62 47.89
CA LYS A 36 -18.18 -19.92 47.85
C LYS A 36 -19.55 -20.11 47.15
N SER A 37 -19.46 -21.04 46.18
CA SER A 37 -20.39 -22.10 45.78
C SER A 37 -21.14 -22.80 46.93
N THR A 38 -22.41 -23.18 46.70
CA THR A 38 -22.97 -24.52 47.03
C THR A 38 -24.39 -24.73 46.47
N HIS A 39 -24.60 -25.93 45.90
CA HIS A 39 -25.79 -26.81 45.89
C HIS A 39 -27.16 -26.45 45.24
N MET A 40 -27.55 -27.36 44.32
CA MET A 40 -28.91 -27.82 43.96
C MET A 40 -29.57 -28.64 45.10
N PRO A 41 -30.92 -28.90 45.18
CA PRO A 41 -31.70 -29.56 44.10
C PRO A 41 -33.26 -29.36 44.03
N ALA A 42 -33.82 -30.00 42.98
CA ALA A 42 -35.09 -30.76 42.88
C ALA A 42 -36.51 -30.12 42.91
N SER A 43 -37.20 -30.31 41.77
CA SER A 43 -38.49 -31.02 41.56
C SER A 43 -39.83 -30.42 42.05
N SER A 44 -40.73 -30.13 41.11
CA SER A 44 -42.14 -30.60 41.05
C SER A 44 -42.75 -30.13 39.71
N SER A 45 -43.10 -31.03 38.77
CA SER A 45 -44.46 -31.57 38.51
C SER A 45 -45.52 -30.47 38.30
N ARG A 46 -46.40 -30.44 37.27
CA ARG A 46 -47.05 -31.52 36.51
C ARG A 46 -47.92 -30.85 35.40
N SER A 47 -47.99 -31.47 34.20
CA SER A 47 -49.17 -31.67 33.31
C SER A 47 -50.08 -30.46 32.93
N PHE A 48 -50.75 -30.30 31.78
CA PHE A 48 -51.28 -31.12 30.68
C PHE A 48 -51.79 -30.06 29.67
N SER A 49 -51.61 -30.13 28.35
CA SER A 49 -52.67 -30.57 27.44
C SER A 49 -52.28 -30.35 25.98
N GLN A 50 -52.89 -31.16 25.13
CA GLN A 50 -52.72 -31.43 23.72
C GLN A 50 -52.95 -30.28 22.71
N ALA A 51 -52.34 -30.54 21.54
CA ALA A 51 -52.84 -30.32 20.17
C ALA A 51 -52.74 -28.91 19.57
N LEU A 52 -51.91 -28.79 18.52
CA LEU A 52 -52.35 -28.99 17.13
C LEU A 52 -51.12 -29.02 16.21
N ARG A 53 -50.96 -30.11 15.47
CA ARG A 53 -50.05 -30.17 14.33
C ARG A 53 -50.61 -29.27 13.24
N ARG A 54 -49.81 -28.31 12.78
CA ARG A 54 -50.01 -27.69 11.47
C ARG A 54 -48.67 -27.68 10.75
N ASP A 55 -48.58 -28.54 9.74
CA ASP A 55 -47.55 -28.51 8.72
C ASP A 55 -47.46 -27.10 8.13
N GLN A 56 -46.32 -26.46 8.35
CA GLN A 56 -45.80 -25.45 7.44
C GLN A 56 -44.34 -25.76 7.19
N ALA A 57 -44.13 -26.59 6.17
CA ALA A 57 -42.91 -26.53 5.38
C ALA A 57 -42.80 -25.11 4.80
N LYS A 58 -41.89 -24.31 5.36
CA LYS A 58 -41.41 -23.09 4.70
C LYS A 58 -39.90 -23.04 4.82
N VAL A 59 -39.29 -23.70 3.84
CA VAL A 59 -38.09 -23.28 3.10
C VAL A 59 -37.12 -22.45 3.94
N GLY A 60 -36.10 -23.13 4.48
CA GLY A 60 -34.88 -22.45 4.89
C GLY A 60 -34.39 -21.61 3.71
N SER A 61 -34.24 -20.31 3.93
CA SER A 61 -33.55 -19.45 2.97
C SER A 61 -32.13 -19.97 2.89
N ALA A 62 -31.85 -20.69 1.80
CA ALA A 62 -30.50 -20.99 1.36
C ALA A 62 -29.68 -19.68 1.40
N PRO A 63 -28.41 -19.75 1.83
CA PRO A 63 -27.54 -18.59 1.81
C PRO A 63 -27.51 -18.04 0.38
N ALA A 64 -27.55 -16.72 0.28
CA ALA A 64 -27.41 -15.97 -0.96
C ALA A 64 -26.31 -16.58 -1.83
N ALA A 65 -26.64 -16.70 -3.11
CA ALA A 65 -25.84 -17.31 -4.16
C ALA A 65 -24.33 -17.09 -3.94
N LYS A 66 -23.56 -18.18 -4.02
CA LYS A 66 -22.11 -18.14 -4.16
C LYS A 66 -21.76 -17.31 -5.38
N GLU A 67 -21.46 -16.04 -5.14
CA GLU A 67 -20.77 -15.14 -6.04
C GLU A 67 -19.43 -15.81 -6.41
N SER A 68 -19.09 -15.74 -7.70
CA SER A 68 -18.12 -16.58 -8.44
C SER A 68 -16.84 -17.00 -7.69
N ILE A 69 -16.45 -18.27 -7.86
CA ILE A 69 -15.37 -19.01 -7.16
C ILE A 69 -13.96 -18.68 -7.72
N LEU A 70 -13.76 -17.57 -8.42
CA LEU A 70 -12.43 -17.12 -8.85
C LEU A 70 -12.02 -15.90 -8.03
N PRO A 71 -10.76 -15.80 -7.55
CA PRO A 71 -10.28 -14.55 -6.99
C PRO A 71 -10.36 -13.49 -8.09
N GLN A 72 -11.15 -12.44 -7.86
CA GLN A 72 -11.25 -11.31 -8.78
C GLN A 72 -9.90 -10.59 -8.80
N THR A 73 -9.18 -10.71 -9.90
CA THR A 73 -7.98 -9.93 -10.17
C THR A 73 -8.36 -8.49 -10.56
N HIS A 74 -7.40 -7.57 -10.51
CA HIS A 74 -7.61 -6.20 -10.99
C HIS A 74 -7.94 -6.17 -12.49
N TYR A 75 -7.41 -7.12 -13.26
CA TYR A 75 -7.64 -7.24 -14.70
C TYR A 75 -9.10 -7.62 -15.02
N ASP A 76 -9.75 -8.40 -14.16
CA ASP A 76 -11.14 -8.85 -14.37
C ASP A 76 -12.17 -7.71 -14.40
N TYR A 77 -11.83 -6.54 -13.85
CA TYR A 77 -12.70 -5.36 -13.92
C TYR A 77 -12.69 -4.70 -15.31
N PHE A 78 -11.59 -4.81 -16.08
CA PHE A 78 -11.35 -4.04 -17.30
C PHE A 78 -11.33 -4.91 -18.56
N THR A 79 -12.32 -5.79 -18.68
CA THR A 79 -12.40 -6.78 -19.78
C THR A 79 -12.60 -6.15 -21.16
N GLN A 80 -13.19 -4.95 -21.27
CA GLN A 80 -13.35 -4.29 -22.58
C GLN A 80 -12.02 -3.72 -23.09
N THR A 81 -11.18 -3.23 -22.18
CA THR A 81 -9.87 -2.64 -22.52
C THR A 81 -8.81 -3.71 -22.71
N LEU A 82 -8.77 -4.71 -21.80
CA LEU A 82 -7.63 -5.62 -21.70
C LEU A 82 -7.90 -7.00 -22.35
N GLY A 83 -9.16 -7.37 -22.56
CA GLY A 83 -9.55 -8.67 -23.11
C GLY A 83 -9.49 -9.82 -22.08
N ALA A 84 -9.73 -11.04 -22.56
CA ALA A 84 -9.79 -12.24 -21.71
C ALA A 84 -8.40 -12.79 -21.31
N ASP A 85 -7.39 -12.60 -22.15
CA ASP A 85 -6.03 -13.10 -21.95
C ASP A 85 -5.06 -11.97 -21.52
N ALA A 86 -5.55 -11.06 -20.69
CA ALA A 86 -4.88 -9.80 -20.39
C ALA A 86 -3.64 -9.91 -19.48
N ILE A 87 -3.49 -11.01 -18.76
CA ILE A 87 -2.43 -11.19 -17.77
C ILE A 87 -1.19 -11.77 -18.47
N PRO A 88 0.01 -11.18 -18.31
CA PRO A 88 1.23 -11.75 -18.87
C PRO A 88 1.58 -13.16 -18.33
N PRO A 89 2.16 -14.04 -19.17
CA PRO A 89 2.76 -13.78 -20.49
C PRO A 89 1.76 -13.77 -21.66
N SER A 90 0.50 -14.14 -21.44
CA SER A 90 -0.50 -14.20 -22.51
C SER A 90 -0.91 -12.81 -23.02
N GLY A 91 -0.91 -11.82 -22.14
CA GLY A 91 -1.16 -10.41 -22.47
C GLY A 91 0.11 -9.55 -22.40
N PRO A 92 0.11 -8.35 -23.02
CA PRO A 92 1.22 -7.40 -22.90
C PRO A 92 1.26 -6.79 -21.49
N PHE A 93 2.44 -6.36 -21.04
CA PHE A 93 2.55 -5.53 -19.83
C PHE A 93 2.03 -4.12 -20.10
N GLY A 94 2.31 -3.59 -21.30
CA GLY A 94 1.81 -2.29 -21.75
C GLY A 94 0.28 -2.23 -21.84
N ILE A 95 -0.32 -1.17 -21.29
CA ILE A 95 -1.77 -0.93 -21.29
C ILE A 95 -2.05 0.46 -21.87
N ASP A 96 -3.07 0.58 -22.72
CA ASP A 96 -3.60 1.88 -23.14
C ASP A 96 -4.32 2.57 -21.97
N ILE A 97 -3.62 3.51 -21.34
CA ILE A 97 -4.12 4.28 -20.19
C ILE A 97 -5.37 5.10 -20.54
N ARG A 98 -5.52 5.56 -21.79
CA ARG A 98 -6.70 6.34 -22.20
C ARG A 98 -7.93 5.46 -22.28
N ALA A 99 -7.78 4.27 -22.86
CA ALA A 99 -8.85 3.27 -22.90
C ALA A 99 -9.22 2.80 -21.48
N LEU A 100 -8.22 2.51 -20.65
CA LEU A 100 -8.39 2.12 -19.24
C LEU A 100 -9.19 3.17 -18.46
N ARG A 101 -8.83 4.46 -18.59
CA ARG A 101 -9.55 5.57 -17.94
C ARG A 101 -11.00 5.69 -18.42
N LYS A 102 -11.25 5.48 -19.71
CA LYS A 102 -12.61 5.52 -20.27
C LYS A 102 -13.48 4.42 -19.68
N GLU A 103 -12.99 3.19 -19.61
CA GLU A 103 -13.72 2.08 -19.01
C GLU A 103 -13.91 2.29 -17.50
N PHE A 104 -12.89 2.76 -16.79
CA PHE A 104 -12.98 3.12 -15.38
C PHE A 104 -14.16 4.06 -15.08
N LEU A 105 -14.29 5.16 -15.84
CA LEU A 105 -15.38 6.12 -15.65
C LEU A 105 -16.77 5.48 -15.88
N GLN A 106 -16.86 4.57 -16.86
CA GLN A 106 -18.10 3.83 -17.13
C GLN A 106 -18.46 2.86 -15.99
N LEU A 107 -17.46 2.16 -15.45
CA LEU A 107 -17.65 1.23 -14.34
C LEU A 107 -18.04 1.98 -13.06
N GLN A 108 -17.36 3.08 -12.75
CA GLN A 108 -17.69 3.93 -11.59
C GLN A 108 -19.11 4.49 -11.68
N ALA A 109 -19.54 4.97 -12.86
CA ALA A 109 -20.90 5.46 -13.04
C ALA A 109 -21.96 4.38 -12.77
N LYS A 110 -21.66 3.11 -13.08
CA LYS A 110 -22.55 1.97 -12.82
C LYS A 110 -22.51 1.49 -11.36
N ALA A 111 -21.35 1.61 -10.71
CA ALA A 111 -21.13 1.17 -9.34
C ALA A 111 -21.40 2.26 -8.27
N HIS A 112 -21.87 3.44 -8.67
CA HIS A 112 -22.02 4.57 -7.77
C HIS A 112 -23.06 4.30 -6.65
N PRO A 113 -22.69 4.45 -5.36
CA PRO A 113 -23.54 4.05 -4.25
C PRO A 113 -24.83 4.89 -4.10
N ASP A 114 -24.87 6.10 -4.65
CA ASP A 114 -26.08 6.93 -4.63
C ASP A 114 -27.17 6.44 -5.60
N LEU A 115 -26.81 5.63 -6.59
CA LEU A 115 -27.76 4.97 -7.49
C LEU A 115 -28.24 3.62 -6.94
N ALA A 116 -27.58 3.13 -5.88
CA ALA A 116 -27.89 1.83 -5.30
C ALA A 116 -29.06 1.91 -4.31
N PRO A 117 -29.98 0.93 -4.33
CA PRO A 117 -30.95 0.74 -3.26
C PRO A 117 -30.29 0.64 -1.88
N ALA A 118 -30.99 1.07 -0.83
CA ALA A 118 -30.42 1.16 0.52
C ALA A 118 -29.86 -0.19 1.04
N ASP A 119 -30.46 -1.31 0.65
CA ASP A 119 -30.03 -2.68 1.00
C ASP A 119 -28.73 -3.10 0.29
N ARG A 120 -28.38 -2.46 -0.84
CA ARG A 120 -27.19 -2.75 -1.63
C ARG A 120 -26.12 -1.67 -1.57
N LYS A 121 -26.36 -0.58 -0.84
CA LYS A 121 -25.46 0.56 -0.77
C LYS A 121 -24.03 0.17 -0.36
N ARG A 122 -23.87 -0.68 0.67
CA ARG A 122 -22.55 -1.19 1.10
C ARG A 122 -21.84 -2.03 0.04
N GLN A 123 -22.59 -2.81 -0.74
CA GLN A 123 -22.02 -3.62 -1.83
C GLN A 123 -21.53 -2.70 -2.96
N ALA A 124 -22.30 -1.66 -3.29
CA ALA A 124 -21.91 -0.66 -4.28
C ALA A 124 -20.67 0.13 -3.83
N GLU A 125 -20.60 0.53 -2.55
CA GLU A 125 -19.41 1.18 -1.96
C GLU A 125 -18.17 0.28 -2.06
N ALA A 126 -18.29 -1.00 -1.68
CA ALA A 126 -17.19 -1.96 -1.76
C ALA A 126 -16.74 -2.20 -3.21
N LEU A 127 -17.68 -2.33 -4.16
CA LEU A 127 -17.38 -2.49 -5.58
C LEU A 127 -16.67 -1.26 -6.15
N SER A 128 -17.16 -0.07 -5.84
CA SER A 128 -16.55 1.20 -6.25
C SER A 128 -15.12 1.33 -5.72
N ALA A 129 -14.88 0.95 -4.46
CA ALA A 129 -13.54 0.92 -3.87
C ALA A 129 -12.59 -0.04 -4.62
N ARG A 130 -13.04 -1.27 -4.92
CA ARG A 130 -12.23 -2.25 -5.68
C ARG A 130 -11.92 -1.78 -7.10
N ILE A 131 -12.88 -1.16 -7.79
CA ILE A 131 -12.67 -0.58 -9.13
C ILE A 131 -11.62 0.54 -9.07
N ASN A 132 -11.67 1.41 -8.05
CA ASN A 132 -10.70 2.47 -7.87
C ASN A 132 -9.29 1.91 -7.60
N GLU A 133 -9.18 0.89 -6.75
CA GLU A 133 -7.92 0.22 -6.44
C GLU A 133 -7.33 -0.41 -7.71
N ALA A 134 -8.13 -1.22 -8.41
CA ALA A 134 -7.72 -1.84 -9.67
C ALA A 134 -7.27 -0.79 -10.70
N TYR A 135 -8.01 0.30 -10.86
CA TYR A 135 -7.63 1.38 -11.77
C TYR A 135 -6.29 2.02 -11.38
N LYS A 136 -6.10 2.37 -10.09
CA LYS A 136 -4.85 2.99 -9.61
C LYS A 136 -3.66 2.06 -9.82
N THR A 137 -3.81 0.79 -9.46
CA THR A 137 -2.76 -0.22 -9.63
C THR A 137 -2.42 -0.43 -11.09
N LEU A 138 -3.43 -0.60 -11.95
CA LEU A 138 -3.19 -0.85 -13.37
C LEU A 138 -2.74 0.41 -14.11
N GLN A 139 -3.05 1.63 -13.65
CA GLN A 139 -2.60 2.85 -14.32
C GLN A 139 -1.10 3.10 -14.13
N ASN A 140 -0.57 2.85 -12.93
CA ASN A 140 0.83 3.09 -12.60
C ASN A 140 1.69 1.87 -12.98
N PRO A 141 2.73 2.02 -13.82
CA PRO A 141 3.55 0.88 -14.26
C PRO A 141 4.27 0.17 -13.11
N LEU A 142 4.72 0.90 -12.07
CA LEU A 142 5.36 0.30 -10.90
C LEU A 142 4.37 -0.55 -10.11
N LEU A 143 3.21 0.01 -9.77
CA LEU A 143 2.17 -0.72 -9.04
C LEU A 143 1.67 -1.93 -9.84
N ARG A 144 1.57 -1.80 -11.17
CA ARG A 144 1.21 -2.89 -12.07
C ARG A 144 2.25 -4.00 -12.04
N ALA A 145 3.54 -3.68 -12.12
CA ALA A 145 4.62 -4.66 -12.06
C ALA A 145 4.62 -5.39 -10.72
N GLN A 146 4.54 -4.65 -9.61
CA GLN A 146 4.44 -5.22 -8.26
C GLN A 146 3.22 -6.13 -8.10
N TYR A 147 2.07 -5.71 -8.64
CA TYR A 147 0.85 -6.52 -8.61
C TYR A 147 0.98 -7.81 -9.43
N LEU A 148 1.55 -7.74 -10.63
CA LEU A 148 1.76 -8.93 -11.46
C LEU A 148 2.76 -9.91 -10.80
N LEU A 149 3.82 -9.39 -10.19
CA LEU A 149 4.77 -10.20 -9.42
C LEU A 149 4.10 -10.84 -8.19
N SER A 150 3.23 -10.12 -7.48
CA SER A 150 2.53 -10.66 -6.31
C SER A 150 1.53 -11.75 -6.68
N LEU A 151 0.90 -11.69 -7.86
CA LEU A 151 0.11 -12.79 -8.40
C LEU A 151 0.93 -14.07 -8.63
N ARG A 152 2.25 -13.95 -8.79
CA ARG A 152 3.20 -15.07 -8.88
C ARG A 152 3.84 -15.44 -7.53
N GLY A 153 3.41 -14.80 -6.44
CA GLY A 153 3.94 -15.02 -5.09
C GLY A 153 5.27 -14.30 -4.82
N ILE A 154 5.66 -13.34 -5.66
CA ILE A 154 6.87 -12.52 -5.50
C ILE A 154 6.44 -11.16 -4.96
N ASP A 155 6.75 -10.88 -3.70
CA ASP A 155 6.49 -9.55 -3.12
C ASP A 155 7.70 -8.63 -3.29
N VAL A 156 7.47 -7.50 -3.95
CA VAL A 156 8.46 -6.43 -4.17
C VAL A 156 7.99 -5.13 -3.50
N ALA A 157 6.73 -5.06 -3.06
CA ALA A 157 6.17 -3.86 -2.46
C ALA A 157 6.67 -3.67 -1.03
N GLU A 158 6.76 -4.75 -0.25
CA GLU A 158 7.18 -4.72 1.15
C GLU A 158 8.71 -4.82 1.34
N ASP A 159 9.46 -5.10 0.29
CA ASP A 159 10.93 -5.22 0.37
C ASP A 159 11.60 -3.84 0.27
N GLU A 160 11.41 -3.03 1.31
CA GLU A 160 12.19 -1.80 1.58
C GLU A 160 13.70 -2.14 1.70
N THR A 161 14.01 -3.40 2.04
CA THR A 161 15.35 -3.94 2.17
C THR A 161 15.84 -4.71 0.95
N ALA A 162 15.11 -4.70 -0.17
CA ALA A 162 15.59 -5.19 -1.46
C ALA A 162 16.73 -4.24 -1.87
N LYS A 163 17.89 -4.45 -1.27
CA LYS A 163 19.11 -3.75 -1.58
C LYS A 163 19.36 -4.02 -3.03
N VAL A 164 19.33 -2.95 -3.80
CA VAL A 164 19.85 -3.01 -5.14
C VAL A 164 21.35 -3.23 -5.00
N ASP A 165 21.80 -4.43 -5.36
CA ASP A 165 23.23 -4.76 -5.50
C ASP A 165 23.76 -4.26 -6.87
N ASP A 166 23.32 -3.08 -7.30
CA ASP A 166 23.76 -2.38 -8.51
C ASP A 166 24.39 -1.04 -8.10
N PRO A 167 25.72 -0.99 -7.96
CA PRO A 167 26.44 0.22 -7.61
C PRO A 167 26.26 1.36 -8.62
N GLU A 168 26.05 1.04 -9.90
CA GLU A 168 25.87 2.05 -10.95
C GLU A 168 24.52 2.75 -10.77
N LEU A 169 23.45 1.97 -10.54
CA LEU A 169 22.13 2.54 -10.21
C LEU A 169 22.18 3.42 -8.96
N LEU A 170 22.82 2.94 -7.89
CA LEU A 170 22.91 3.69 -6.65
C LEU A 170 23.66 5.02 -6.82
N MET A 171 24.73 5.02 -7.62
CA MET A 171 25.47 6.24 -7.95
C MET A 171 24.58 7.22 -8.72
N GLU A 172 23.89 6.77 -9.78
CA GLU A 172 22.97 7.62 -10.55
C GLU A 172 21.85 8.21 -9.68
N VAL A 173 21.30 7.42 -8.75
CA VAL A 173 20.27 7.90 -7.82
C VAL A 173 20.83 8.97 -6.88
N LEU A 174 22.05 8.81 -6.38
CA LEU A 174 22.70 9.80 -5.52
C LEU A 174 22.99 11.11 -6.27
N GLU A 175 23.57 11.03 -7.47
CA GLU A 175 23.84 12.21 -8.32
C GLU A 175 22.55 12.95 -8.69
N THR A 176 21.49 12.19 -9.01
CA THR A 176 20.17 12.76 -9.30
C THR A 176 19.61 13.50 -8.07
N ARG A 177 19.79 12.96 -6.85
CA ARG A 177 19.35 13.60 -5.62
C ARG A 177 20.12 14.89 -5.33
N GLU A 178 21.45 14.88 -5.48
CA GLU A 178 22.28 16.08 -5.33
C GLU A 178 21.81 17.19 -6.27
N THR A 179 21.52 16.85 -7.53
CA THR A 179 20.96 17.81 -8.50
C THR A 179 19.64 18.44 -8.03
N ILE A 180 18.74 17.64 -7.41
CA ILE A 180 17.46 18.14 -6.89
C ILE A 180 17.68 19.06 -5.68
N GLU A 181 18.65 18.75 -4.81
CA GLU A 181 18.98 19.56 -3.64
C GLU A 181 19.65 20.90 -3.99
N GLU A 182 20.44 20.92 -5.06
CA GLU A 182 21.14 22.11 -5.54
C GLU A 182 20.24 23.08 -6.34
N ALA A 183 19.10 22.60 -6.85
CA ALA A 183 18.17 23.41 -7.63
C ALA A 183 17.70 24.66 -6.85
N GLN A 184 17.65 25.79 -7.54
CA GLN A 184 17.24 27.09 -6.96
C GLN A 184 15.86 27.54 -7.44
N GLU A 185 15.45 27.02 -8.61
CA GLU A 185 14.19 27.26 -9.29
C GLU A 185 13.64 25.95 -9.87
N GLU A 186 12.32 25.86 -10.03
CA GLU A 186 11.66 24.64 -10.56
C GLU A 186 12.15 24.30 -11.97
N SER A 187 12.44 25.33 -12.79
CA SER A 187 12.96 25.16 -14.15
C SER A 187 14.37 24.55 -14.21
N ASP A 188 15.14 24.59 -13.12
CA ASP A 188 16.45 23.92 -13.07
C ASP A 188 16.30 22.39 -13.17
N LEU A 189 15.11 21.87 -12.83
CA LEU A 189 14.79 20.45 -12.84
C LEU A 189 14.20 19.96 -14.17
N ASP A 190 13.88 20.84 -15.11
CA ASP A 190 13.29 20.45 -16.41
C ASP A 190 14.16 19.42 -17.16
N PRO A 191 15.50 19.59 -17.29
CA PRO A 191 16.34 18.58 -17.95
C PRO A 191 16.37 17.24 -17.19
N LEU A 192 16.33 17.31 -15.87
CA LEU A 192 16.34 16.12 -15.02
C LEU A 192 15.01 15.36 -15.14
N LYS A 193 13.90 16.08 -15.25
CA LYS A 193 12.57 15.52 -15.48
C LYS A 193 12.51 14.75 -16.80
N GLU A 194 13.01 15.33 -17.89
CA GLU A 194 13.07 14.67 -19.21
C GLU A 194 13.95 13.40 -19.17
N THR A 195 15.11 13.49 -18.51
CA THR A 195 16.02 12.36 -18.35
C THR A 195 15.37 11.24 -17.54
N ASN A 196 14.70 11.58 -16.43
CA ASN A 196 14.04 10.59 -15.58
C ASN A 196 12.80 9.98 -16.26
N ASP A 197 12.02 10.75 -17.02
CA ASP A 197 10.91 10.22 -17.81
C ASP A 197 11.41 9.22 -18.87
N THR A 198 12.59 9.47 -19.46
CA THR A 198 13.25 8.51 -20.38
C THR A 198 13.69 7.23 -19.65
N ARG A 199 14.26 7.34 -18.45
CA ARG A 199 14.64 6.18 -17.61
C ARG A 199 13.42 5.33 -17.22
N ILE A 200 12.31 5.97 -16.85
CA ILE A 200 11.03 5.30 -16.56
C ILE A 200 10.55 4.55 -17.79
N GLN A 201 10.54 5.20 -18.96
CA GLN A 201 10.08 4.58 -20.20
C GLN A 201 10.93 3.37 -20.59
N ALA A 202 12.26 3.48 -20.48
CA ALA A 202 13.17 2.36 -20.72
C ALA A 202 12.90 1.19 -19.75
N SER A 203 12.67 1.48 -18.47
CA SER A 203 12.37 0.45 -17.46
C SER A 203 11.05 -0.27 -17.77
N VAL A 204 10.04 0.46 -18.25
CA VAL A 204 8.75 -0.08 -18.70
C VAL A 204 8.91 -1.02 -19.90
N GLU A 205 9.79 -0.69 -20.85
CA GLU A 205 10.09 -1.55 -22.00
C GLU A 205 10.81 -2.84 -21.58
N VAL A 206 11.74 -2.75 -20.62
CA VAL A 206 12.41 -3.93 -20.06
C VAL A 206 11.40 -4.83 -19.33
N LEU A 207 10.49 -4.25 -18.54
CA LEU A 207 9.41 -5.00 -17.89
C LEU A 207 8.49 -5.68 -18.91
N ASP A 208 8.11 -4.98 -19.98
CA ASP A 208 7.27 -5.57 -21.03
C ASP A 208 7.92 -6.77 -21.70
N GLN A 209 9.23 -6.71 -21.93
CA GLN A 209 9.97 -7.86 -22.45
C GLN A 209 10.11 -8.98 -21.41
N ALA A 210 10.45 -8.66 -20.16
CA ALA A 210 10.59 -9.66 -19.09
C ALA A 210 9.29 -10.44 -18.84
N PHE A 211 8.15 -9.75 -18.82
CA PHE A 211 6.84 -10.39 -18.68
C PHE A 211 6.43 -11.23 -19.90
N LYS A 212 6.83 -10.84 -21.12
CA LYS A 212 6.62 -11.65 -22.33
C LYS A 212 7.44 -12.94 -22.31
N ASP A 213 8.68 -12.85 -21.82
CA ASP A 213 9.59 -13.98 -21.73
C ASP A 213 9.36 -14.86 -20.48
N ASP A 214 8.41 -14.46 -19.62
CA ASP A 214 8.12 -15.05 -18.30
C ASP A 214 9.34 -15.06 -17.35
N ASP A 215 10.26 -14.11 -17.54
CA ASP A 215 11.46 -13.92 -16.72
C ASP A 215 11.15 -13.08 -15.46
N MET A 216 10.77 -13.79 -14.39
CA MET A 216 10.32 -13.15 -13.14
C MET A 216 11.47 -12.53 -12.33
N ASP A 217 12.68 -13.07 -12.43
CA ASP A 217 13.85 -12.53 -11.74
C ASP A 217 14.22 -11.17 -12.32
N LYS A 218 14.27 -11.08 -13.66
CA LYS A 218 14.49 -9.81 -14.36
C LYS A 218 13.35 -8.82 -14.12
N ALA A 219 12.09 -9.29 -14.14
CA ALA A 219 10.95 -8.43 -13.84
C ALA A 219 11.01 -7.87 -12.41
N LYS A 220 11.47 -8.68 -11.44
CA LYS A 220 11.69 -8.23 -10.05
C LYS A 220 12.78 -7.18 -9.97
N GLU A 221 13.95 -7.44 -10.55
CA GLU A 221 15.08 -6.49 -10.56
C GLU A 221 14.67 -5.14 -11.19
N GLU A 222 14.00 -5.19 -12.34
CA GLU A 222 13.56 -3.99 -13.04
C GLU A 222 12.44 -3.25 -12.29
N ALA A 223 11.53 -3.96 -11.61
CA ALA A 223 10.52 -3.32 -10.75
C ALA A 223 11.16 -2.56 -9.57
N VAL A 224 12.23 -3.10 -8.99
CA VAL A 224 13.00 -2.39 -7.94
C VAL A 224 13.68 -1.15 -8.53
N LYS A 225 14.31 -1.25 -9.71
CA LYS A 225 14.92 -0.11 -10.40
C LYS A 225 13.91 0.99 -10.73
N LEU A 226 12.75 0.61 -11.28
CA LEU A 226 11.65 1.51 -11.59
C LEU A 226 11.15 2.28 -10.34
N ARG A 227 11.15 1.65 -9.16
CA ARG A 227 10.81 2.32 -7.89
C ARG A 227 11.69 3.55 -7.64
N TYR A 228 12.99 3.47 -7.88
CA TYR A 228 13.89 4.61 -7.70
C TYR A 228 13.55 5.77 -8.65
N TRP A 229 13.27 5.47 -9.92
CA TRP A 229 12.89 6.49 -10.90
C TRP A 229 11.54 7.14 -10.60
N VAL A 230 10.57 6.36 -10.12
CA VAL A 230 9.28 6.89 -9.67
C VAL A 230 9.47 7.79 -8.45
N ASN A 231 10.26 7.37 -7.47
CA ASN A 231 10.53 8.19 -6.28
C ASN A 231 11.26 9.50 -6.66
N ILE A 232 12.21 9.46 -7.60
CA ILE A 232 12.86 10.66 -8.16
C ILE A 232 11.82 11.57 -8.84
N LYS A 233 10.89 11.00 -9.61
CA LYS A 233 9.83 11.77 -10.25
C LYS A 233 8.96 12.49 -9.20
N GLU A 234 8.56 11.78 -8.15
CA GLU A 234 7.80 12.36 -7.03
C GLU A 234 8.60 13.44 -6.30
N SER A 235 9.92 13.28 -6.19
CA SER A 235 10.84 14.27 -5.62
C SER A 235 10.84 15.57 -6.43
N ILE A 236 10.91 15.44 -7.76
CA ILE A 236 10.91 16.57 -8.71
C ILE A 236 9.55 17.25 -8.70
N ASP A 237 8.47 16.49 -8.84
CA ASP A 237 7.11 17.03 -8.90
C ASP A 237 6.66 17.64 -7.54
N GLY A 238 7.26 17.19 -6.42
CA GLY A 238 7.05 17.72 -5.08
C GLY A 238 8.06 18.77 -4.63
N TRP A 239 8.99 19.18 -5.49
CA TRP A 239 10.03 20.14 -5.14
C TRP A 239 9.43 21.53 -4.84
N GLU A 240 9.91 22.16 -3.77
CA GLU A 240 9.53 23.54 -3.41
C GLU A 240 10.75 24.31 -2.91
N LYS A 241 10.89 25.56 -3.38
CA LYS A 241 12.00 26.43 -3.00
C LYS A 241 12.13 26.58 -1.48
N GLY A 242 13.30 26.23 -0.94
CA GLY A 242 13.64 26.41 0.47
C GLY A 242 13.02 25.39 1.43
N LYS A 243 12.29 24.38 0.93
CA LYS A 243 11.92 23.21 1.72
C LYS A 243 12.97 22.11 1.54
N PRO A 244 13.39 21.43 2.62
CA PRO A 244 14.23 20.25 2.49
C PRO A 244 13.43 19.16 1.77
N VAL A 245 14.06 18.51 0.80
CA VAL A 245 13.49 17.39 0.06
C VAL A 245 13.43 16.19 1.01
N VAL A 246 12.26 15.91 1.57
CA VAL A 246 12.04 14.74 2.43
C VAL A 246 11.44 13.63 1.57
N LEU A 247 12.24 12.62 1.25
CA LEU A 247 11.78 11.48 0.48
C LEU A 247 11.25 10.38 1.38
N ILE A 248 10.05 9.92 1.06
CA ILE A 248 9.47 8.71 1.64
C ILE A 248 10.19 7.54 0.99
N HIS A 249 10.80 6.69 1.82
CA HIS A 249 11.53 5.49 1.40
C HIS A 249 10.54 4.37 1.09
#